data_AF-A0A8C5TI10-F1
#
_entry.id   AF-A0A8C5TI10-F1
#
_cell.length_a   1.000
_cell.length_b   1.000
_cell.length_c   1.000
_cell.angle_alpha   90.00
_cell.angle_beta   90.00
_cell.angle_gamma   90.00
#
_symmetry.space_group_name_H-M   'P 1'
#
loop_
_entity.id
_entity.type
_entity.pdbx_description
1 polymer ?
#
loop_
_entity_poly.entity_id
_entity_poly.type
_entity_poly.pdbx_seq_one_letter_code
_entity_poly.pdbx_strand_id
1 'polypeptide(L)'
;MRLLATGQVVSKTRVPAHGQVLRVGLRAVGDAKGGVSPASPEGECQDGRCGLIKRPGDLYEVLAFHLDRVLGLNRSLPAVARRFTSPLLPYSYTDGALRPIIWWAPDLQHLQDANNDQNSCALGWLQYQQMLRAHRPTLVAGDDPCSNIPHSEWSRLALFDFLLQVHDRLDRYCCGFQPDPSEPCVEEMLHEKCRNPAELFLVHILVRRSAPSRLVFIDNAGRPQHPEEKLNFRLLQGIDSFPATAVSRLRSGRWQSLLLQSLRLDRELWHSQGGAEGLSPLLRTIERRAGILLRHIRDHSLELFQDSPS
;
A
#
# COMPACT_ATOMS: atom_id res chain seq x y z
N MET A 1 -0.06 -16.05 -1.77
CA MET A 1 1.43 -16.09 -1.77
C MET A 1 1.98 -17.12 -2.74
N ARG A 2 1.82 -18.44 -2.54
CA ARG A 2 2.40 -19.46 -3.44
C ARG A 2 2.02 -19.27 -4.93
N LEU A 3 0.74 -19.02 -5.22
CA LEU A 3 0.29 -18.76 -6.59
C LEU A 3 1.01 -17.56 -7.23
N LEU A 4 1.23 -16.47 -6.48
CA LEU A 4 1.95 -15.29 -6.99
C LEU A 4 3.42 -15.62 -7.27
N ALA A 5 4.06 -16.36 -6.36
CA ALA A 5 5.48 -16.67 -6.43
C ALA A 5 5.81 -17.65 -7.56
N THR A 6 4.99 -18.67 -7.78
CA THR A 6 5.33 -19.79 -8.70
C THR A 6 4.28 -20.08 -9.77
N GLY A 7 3.10 -19.45 -9.72
CA GLY A 7 2.02 -19.72 -10.66
C GLY A 7 2.40 -19.40 -12.10
N GLN A 8 1.98 -20.24 -13.04
CA GLN A 8 2.19 -20.00 -14.47
C GLN A 8 1.35 -18.82 -14.92
N VAL A 9 1.97 -17.87 -15.61
CA VAL A 9 1.24 -16.76 -16.27
C VAL A 9 0.54 -17.33 -17.49
N VAL A 10 -0.79 -17.23 -17.52
CA VAL A 10 -1.65 -17.81 -18.58
C VAL A 10 -2.41 -16.74 -19.37
N SER A 11 -2.56 -15.54 -18.81
CA SER A 11 -3.21 -14.41 -19.46
C SER A 11 -2.53 -13.10 -19.03
N LYS A 12 -2.68 -12.06 -19.85
CA LYS A 12 -2.22 -10.70 -19.52
C LYS A 12 -3.22 -9.66 -20.02
N THR A 13 -3.32 -8.56 -19.27
CA THR A 13 -4.17 -7.42 -19.61
C THR A 13 -3.46 -6.14 -19.18
N ARG A 14 -3.47 -5.11 -20.03
CA ARG A 14 -2.95 -3.78 -19.67
C ARG A 14 -3.90 -3.14 -18.66
N VAL A 15 -3.34 -2.41 -17.70
CA VAL A 15 -4.13 -1.56 -16.81
C VAL A 15 -4.20 -0.16 -17.47
N PRO A 16 -5.40 0.39 -17.73
CA PRO A 16 -5.56 1.74 -18.28
C PRO A 16 -4.77 2.77 -17.46
N ALA A 17 -4.22 3.80 -18.11
CA ALA A 17 -3.40 4.86 -17.51
C ALA A 17 -2.12 4.42 -16.73
N HIS A 18 -1.86 3.12 -16.59
CA HIS A 18 -0.70 2.58 -15.87
C HIS A 18 0.19 1.73 -16.78
N GLY A 19 0.85 2.37 -17.75
CA GLY A 19 1.62 1.69 -18.82
C GLY A 19 2.79 0.80 -18.34
N GLN A 20 3.22 0.95 -17.08
CA GLN A 20 4.29 0.17 -16.47
C GLN A 20 3.78 -0.88 -15.46
N VAL A 21 2.46 -1.13 -15.45
CA VAL A 21 1.80 -2.15 -14.63
C VAL A 21 1.06 -3.11 -15.55
N LEU A 22 1.13 -4.41 -15.24
CA LEU A 22 0.45 -5.44 -16.01
C LEU A 22 -0.36 -6.36 -15.10
N ARG A 23 -1.65 -6.52 -15.42
CA ARG A 23 -2.50 -7.53 -14.77
C ARG A 23 -2.28 -8.87 -15.46
N VAL A 24 -2.10 -9.92 -14.69
CA VAL A 24 -1.88 -11.28 -15.20
C VAL A 24 -2.77 -12.27 -14.49
N GLY A 25 -3.29 -13.25 -15.24
CA GLY A 25 -3.89 -14.45 -14.67
C GLY A 25 -2.85 -15.53 -14.41
N LEU A 26 -3.03 -16.25 -13.30
CA LEU A 26 -2.08 -17.22 -12.78
C LEU A 26 -2.78 -18.57 -12.56
N ARG A 27 -2.10 -19.67 -12.88
CA ARG A 27 -2.54 -21.02 -12.51
C ARG A 27 -1.46 -21.76 -11.73
N ALA A 28 -1.86 -22.65 -10.82
CA ALA A 28 -0.88 -23.45 -10.11
C ALA A 28 -0.18 -24.40 -11.10
N VAL A 29 1.11 -24.63 -10.86
CA VAL A 29 1.89 -25.59 -11.65
C VAL A 29 1.31 -26.98 -11.40
N GLY A 30 0.78 -27.62 -12.45
CA GLY A 30 0.12 -28.94 -12.36
C GLY A 30 -1.39 -28.92 -12.60
N ASP A 31 -2.05 -27.75 -12.56
CA ASP A 31 -3.49 -27.60 -12.87
C ASP A 31 -3.81 -27.72 -14.37
N ALA A 32 -2.82 -28.07 -15.20
CA ALA A 32 -2.95 -28.26 -16.65
C ALA A 32 -3.70 -29.54 -17.06
N LYS A 33 -4.41 -30.21 -16.14
CA LYS A 33 -5.19 -31.43 -16.42
C LYS A 33 -6.68 -31.14 -16.37
N GLY A 34 -7.28 -30.99 -17.55
CA GLY A 34 -8.72 -30.96 -17.76
C GLY A 34 -9.09 -29.89 -18.77
N GLY A 35 -9.60 -30.30 -19.93
CA GLY A 35 -9.97 -29.46 -21.09
C GLY A 35 -11.11 -28.48 -20.84
N VAL A 36 -11.04 -27.69 -19.77
CA VAL A 36 -11.83 -26.49 -19.60
C VAL A 36 -11.14 -25.41 -20.42
N SER A 37 -11.86 -24.86 -21.40
CA SER A 37 -11.44 -23.69 -22.19
C SER A 37 -10.78 -22.65 -21.26
N PRO A 38 -9.75 -21.91 -21.73
CA PRO A 38 -9.15 -20.89 -20.89
C PRO A 38 -10.28 -19.99 -20.37
N ALA A 39 -10.51 -20.02 -19.04
CA ALA A 39 -11.38 -19.05 -18.40
C ALA A 39 -10.96 -17.67 -18.93
N SER A 40 -11.94 -16.83 -19.29
CA SER A 40 -11.62 -15.49 -19.75
C SER A 40 -10.68 -14.82 -18.74
N PRO A 41 -9.76 -13.94 -19.18
CA PRO A 41 -8.88 -13.20 -18.25
C PRO A 41 -9.65 -12.59 -17.08
N GLU A 42 -10.89 -12.16 -17.32
CA GLU A 42 -11.83 -11.66 -16.33
C GLU A 42 -12.29 -12.74 -15.33
N GLY A 43 -12.62 -13.95 -15.79
CA GLY A 43 -13.01 -15.08 -14.94
C GLY A 43 -11.89 -15.53 -13.99
N GLU A 44 -10.65 -15.60 -14.48
CA GLU A 44 -9.49 -15.92 -13.62
C GLU A 44 -9.31 -14.90 -12.50
N CYS A 45 -9.52 -13.61 -12.80
CA CYS A 45 -9.43 -12.57 -11.80
C CYS A 45 -10.57 -12.65 -10.79
N GLN A 46 -11.80 -12.93 -11.22
CA GLN A 46 -12.94 -13.13 -10.34
C GLN A 46 -12.71 -14.29 -9.34
N ASP A 47 -12.03 -15.35 -9.77
CA ASP A 47 -11.62 -16.46 -8.91
C ASP A 47 -10.44 -16.13 -7.98
N GLY A 48 -9.97 -14.88 -7.96
CA GLY A 48 -8.84 -14.44 -7.15
C GLY A 48 -7.50 -14.99 -7.64
N ARG A 49 -7.40 -15.41 -8.90
CA ARG A 49 -6.20 -15.99 -9.51
C ARG A 49 -5.39 -14.98 -10.32
N CYS A 50 -5.59 -13.69 -10.10
CA CYS A 50 -4.84 -12.64 -10.77
C CYS A 50 -3.80 -11.95 -9.86
N GLY A 51 -2.81 -11.33 -10.50
CA GLY A 51 -1.86 -10.45 -9.85
C GLY A 51 -1.50 -9.24 -10.73
N LEU A 52 -0.99 -8.20 -10.10
CA LEU A 52 -0.45 -6.99 -10.72
C LEU A 52 1.07 -7.02 -10.65
N ILE A 53 1.73 -7.13 -11.79
CA ILE A 53 3.17 -6.97 -11.90
C ILE A 53 3.47 -5.47 -11.98
N LYS A 54 4.23 -4.93 -11.02
CA LYS A 54 4.62 -3.51 -11.02
C LYS A 54 6.06 -3.33 -11.54
N ARG A 55 6.61 -2.12 -11.36
CA ARG A 55 7.96 -1.74 -11.84
C ARG A 55 9.01 -2.36 -10.93
N PRO A 56 10.26 -2.56 -11.39
CA PRO A 56 11.33 -3.06 -10.54
C PRO A 56 11.64 -2.11 -9.36
N GLY A 57 11.45 -0.80 -9.56
CA GLY A 57 11.60 0.21 -8.50
C GLY A 57 10.61 0.06 -7.34
N ASP A 58 9.50 -0.66 -7.55
CA ASP A 58 8.43 -0.79 -6.56
C ASP A 58 8.63 -2.00 -5.63
N LEU A 59 9.82 -2.65 -5.63
CA LEU A 59 10.09 -3.84 -4.81
C LEU A 59 9.80 -3.66 -3.32
N TYR A 60 9.84 -2.43 -2.82
CA TYR A 60 9.52 -2.10 -1.44
C TYR A 60 8.05 -2.41 -1.06
N GLU A 61 7.14 -2.56 -2.04
CA GLU A 61 5.78 -3.08 -1.83
C GLU A 61 5.77 -4.43 -1.11
N VAL A 62 6.75 -5.30 -1.41
CA VAL A 62 6.86 -6.61 -0.77
C VAL A 62 7.20 -6.43 0.70
N LEU A 63 8.14 -5.53 1.02
CA LEU A 63 8.47 -5.23 2.41
C LEU A 63 7.29 -4.59 3.14
N ALA A 64 6.59 -3.64 2.50
CA ALA A 64 5.41 -2.99 3.03
C ALA A 64 4.33 -4.04 3.39
N PHE A 65 4.11 -5.04 2.53
CA PHE A 65 3.21 -6.16 2.82
C PHE A 65 3.64 -6.92 4.08
N HIS A 66 4.91 -7.30 4.20
CA HIS A 66 5.40 -8.02 5.37
C HIS A 66 5.35 -7.17 6.65
N LEU A 67 5.65 -5.86 6.57
CA LEU A 67 5.58 -4.94 7.71
C LEU A 67 4.14 -4.81 8.23
N ASP A 68 3.16 -4.63 7.33
CA ASP A 68 1.73 -4.57 7.68
C ASP A 68 1.29 -5.78 8.53
N ARG A 69 1.72 -6.99 8.16
CA ARG A 69 1.44 -8.23 8.90
C ARG A 69 2.15 -8.28 10.24
N VAL A 70 3.42 -7.88 10.28
CA VAL A 70 4.22 -7.86 11.52
C VAL A 70 3.68 -6.86 12.53
N LEU A 71 3.18 -5.71 12.07
CA LEU A 71 2.53 -4.71 12.94
C LEU A 71 1.10 -5.09 13.33
N GLY A 72 0.49 -6.09 12.66
CA GLY A 72 -0.86 -6.55 12.93
C GLY A 72 -1.96 -5.70 12.30
N LEU A 73 -1.60 -4.80 11.38
CA LEU A 73 -2.55 -3.90 10.69
C LEU A 73 -3.45 -4.69 9.74
N ASN A 74 -2.86 -5.66 9.05
CA ASN A 74 -3.56 -6.60 8.20
C ASN A 74 -4.41 -5.96 7.07
N ARG A 75 -3.93 -4.89 6.43
CA ARG A 75 -4.67 -4.13 5.40
C ARG A 75 -4.06 -4.17 4.01
N SER A 76 -2.76 -4.42 3.87
CA SER A 76 -2.11 -4.53 2.55
C SER A 76 -2.44 -5.84 1.83
N LEU A 77 -2.40 -5.83 0.50
CA LEU A 77 -2.63 -7.03 -0.31
C LEU A 77 -1.37 -7.92 -0.35
N PRO A 78 -1.52 -9.26 -0.44
CA PRO A 78 -0.39 -10.17 -0.59
C PRO A 78 0.53 -9.77 -1.74
N ALA A 79 1.82 -9.60 -1.45
CA ALA A 79 2.83 -9.20 -2.42
C ALA A 79 4.07 -10.10 -2.31
N VAL A 80 4.66 -10.48 -3.44
CA VAL A 80 5.93 -11.23 -3.49
C VAL A 80 6.86 -10.65 -4.55
N ALA A 81 8.16 -10.84 -4.37
CA ALA A 81 9.14 -10.56 -5.40
C ALA A 81 9.25 -11.76 -6.34
N ARG A 82 9.33 -11.49 -7.65
CA ARG A 82 9.42 -12.53 -8.67
C ARG A 82 10.16 -12.04 -9.91
N ARG A 83 11.03 -12.90 -10.45
CA ARG A 83 11.54 -12.75 -11.82
C ARG A 83 10.61 -13.48 -12.76
N PHE A 84 10.21 -12.81 -13.83
CA PHE A 84 9.29 -13.38 -14.80
C PHE A 84 10.05 -13.86 -16.03
N THR A 85 9.62 -15.01 -16.56
CA THR A 85 10.22 -15.65 -17.74
C THR A 85 9.16 -16.09 -18.75
N SER A 86 7.89 -15.76 -18.51
CA SER A 86 6.80 -16.21 -19.37
C SER A 86 6.89 -15.55 -20.75
N PRO A 87 6.83 -16.33 -21.85
CA PRO A 87 6.86 -15.79 -23.21
C PRO A 87 5.61 -14.96 -23.54
N LEU A 88 4.54 -15.04 -22.72
CA LEU A 88 3.38 -14.17 -22.87
C LEU A 88 3.69 -12.72 -22.52
N LEU A 89 4.70 -12.47 -21.69
CA LEU A 89 5.02 -11.14 -21.19
C LEU A 89 5.93 -10.38 -22.17
N PRO A 90 5.82 -9.04 -22.25
CA PRO A 90 6.77 -8.23 -23.01
C PRO A 90 8.20 -8.39 -22.47
N TYR A 91 9.21 -8.19 -23.32
CA TYR A 91 10.63 -8.29 -22.93
C TYR A 91 10.98 -7.44 -21.70
N SER A 92 10.41 -6.24 -21.58
CA SER A 92 10.61 -5.37 -20.41
C SER A 92 10.20 -6.01 -19.07
N TYR A 93 9.37 -7.06 -19.08
CA TYR A 93 8.99 -7.81 -17.88
C TYR A 93 9.81 -9.10 -17.70
N THR A 94 10.57 -9.52 -18.70
CA THR A 94 11.35 -10.77 -18.71
C THR A 94 12.85 -10.54 -18.95
N ASP A 95 13.31 -9.32 -18.78
CA ASP A 95 14.70 -8.86 -18.88
C ASP A 95 15.59 -9.34 -17.71
N GLY A 96 15.05 -10.24 -16.89
CA GLY A 96 15.68 -10.73 -15.68
C GLY A 96 15.48 -9.83 -14.48
N ALA A 97 14.91 -8.62 -14.59
CA ALA A 97 14.68 -7.75 -13.43
C ALA A 97 13.72 -8.39 -12.41
N LEU A 98 14.04 -8.21 -11.13
CA LEU A 98 13.15 -8.63 -10.06
C LEU A 98 12.01 -7.60 -9.91
N ARG A 99 10.77 -8.07 -9.83
CA ARG A 99 9.58 -7.21 -9.77
C ARG A 99 8.64 -7.67 -8.65
N PRO A 100 7.95 -6.76 -7.97
CA PRO A 100 6.85 -7.16 -7.10
C PRO A 100 5.66 -7.60 -7.97
N ILE A 101 4.97 -8.63 -7.50
CA ILE A 101 3.63 -8.98 -7.96
C ILE A 101 2.68 -8.99 -6.77
N ILE A 102 1.63 -8.18 -6.88
CA ILE A 102 0.63 -7.97 -5.84
C ILE A 102 -0.64 -8.72 -6.23
N TRP A 103 -1.31 -9.36 -5.28
CA TRP A 103 -2.57 -10.02 -5.53
C TRP A 103 -3.64 -9.03 -6.03
N TRP A 104 -4.34 -9.40 -7.09
CA TRP A 104 -5.49 -8.64 -7.57
C TRP A 104 -6.74 -9.08 -6.78
N ALA A 105 -7.21 -8.24 -5.86
CA ALA A 105 -8.44 -8.50 -5.12
C ALA A 105 -9.67 -8.25 -6.04
N PRO A 106 -10.48 -9.28 -6.37
CA PRO A 106 -11.59 -9.13 -7.31
C PRO A 106 -12.74 -8.25 -6.81
N ASP A 107 -12.87 -8.15 -5.50
CA ASP A 107 -13.90 -7.39 -4.81
C ASP A 107 -13.42 -6.02 -4.32
N LEU A 108 -12.23 -5.59 -4.75
CA LEU A 108 -11.80 -4.20 -4.58
C LEU A 108 -12.80 -3.28 -5.28
N GLN A 109 -13.25 -2.25 -4.58
CA GLN A 109 -14.24 -1.33 -5.10
C GLN A 109 -13.54 -0.14 -5.74
N HIS A 110 -13.75 0.08 -7.03
CA HIS A 110 -13.28 1.25 -7.73
C HIS A 110 -14.46 2.13 -8.11
N LEU A 111 -14.30 3.44 -7.98
CA LEU A 111 -15.15 4.42 -8.64
C LEU A 111 -14.98 4.28 -10.15
N GLN A 112 -16.05 4.55 -10.88
CA GLN A 112 -15.92 4.86 -12.30
C GLN A 112 -15.45 6.31 -12.40
N ASP A 113 -14.16 6.55 -12.19
CA ASP A 113 -13.56 7.88 -12.36
C ASP A 113 -12.78 7.99 -13.67
N ALA A 114 -12.81 9.17 -14.28
CA ALA A 114 -12.08 9.44 -15.52
C ALA A 114 -10.56 9.54 -15.29
N ASN A 115 -10.16 9.82 -14.04
CA ASN A 115 -8.78 10.10 -13.67
C ASN A 115 -7.98 8.84 -13.30
N ASN A 116 -8.64 7.68 -13.15
CA ASN A 116 -8.02 6.42 -12.72
C ASN A 116 -7.24 6.57 -11.40
N ASP A 117 -7.72 7.40 -10.47
CA ASP A 117 -7.06 7.66 -9.18
C ASP A 117 -7.18 6.47 -8.20
N GLN A 118 -7.73 5.35 -8.67
CA GLN A 118 -7.95 4.08 -7.97
C GLN A 118 -8.58 4.29 -6.59
N ASN A 119 -9.68 5.03 -6.54
CA ASN A 119 -10.41 5.33 -5.31
C ASN A 119 -11.72 4.53 -5.23
N SER A 120 -12.17 4.20 -4.02
CA SER A 120 -13.54 3.73 -3.73
C SER A 120 -14.49 4.89 -3.46
N CYS A 121 -13.95 6.08 -3.16
CA CYS A 121 -14.68 7.31 -2.87
C CYS A 121 -13.86 8.55 -3.23
N ALA A 122 -14.53 9.65 -3.58
CA ALA A 122 -13.86 10.91 -3.87
C ALA A 122 -13.78 11.73 -2.58
N LEU A 123 -12.59 11.81 -1.99
CA LEU A 123 -12.39 12.48 -0.71
C LEU A 123 -11.40 13.64 -0.82
N GLY A 124 -11.87 14.86 -0.58
CA GLY A 124 -11.03 16.06 -0.49
C GLY A 124 -10.30 16.16 0.86
N TRP A 125 -9.18 16.88 0.91
CA TRP A 125 -8.38 17.08 2.13
C TRP A 125 -9.21 17.72 3.26
N LEU A 126 -9.99 18.77 2.95
CA LEU A 126 -10.82 19.44 3.96
C LEU A 126 -11.92 18.52 4.50
N GLN A 127 -12.54 17.71 3.64
CA GLN A 127 -13.56 16.73 4.04
C GLN A 127 -12.95 15.63 4.93
N TYR A 128 -11.78 15.12 4.54
CA TYR A 128 -11.02 14.17 5.34
C TYR A 128 -10.73 14.71 6.74
N GLN A 129 -10.21 15.94 6.84
CA GLN A 129 -9.90 16.56 8.12
C GLN A 129 -11.15 16.83 8.98
N GLN A 130 -12.28 17.16 8.38
CA GLN A 130 -13.56 17.29 9.10
C GLN A 130 -14.03 15.94 9.65
N MET A 131 -13.94 14.87 8.85
CA MET A 131 -14.29 13.52 9.25
C MET A 131 -13.49 13.04 10.47
N LEU A 132 -12.17 13.26 10.45
CA LEU A 132 -11.30 12.89 11.57
C LEU A 132 -11.73 13.58 12.86
N ARG A 133 -11.90 14.92 12.82
CA ARG A 133 -12.32 15.70 14.00
C ARG A 133 -13.68 15.25 14.55
N ALA A 134 -14.63 14.96 13.68
CA ALA A 134 -15.98 14.57 14.08
C ALA A 134 -16.06 13.15 14.66
N HIS A 135 -15.01 12.32 14.49
CA HIS A 135 -15.05 10.87 14.78
C HIS A 135 -16.25 10.17 14.15
N ARG A 136 -16.77 10.75 13.07
CA ARG A 136 -17.99 10.33 12.41
C ARG A 136 -17.72 10.32 10.93
N PRO A 137 -18.27 9.34 10.20
CA PRO A 137 -18.17 9.38 8.77
C PRO A 137 -18.85 10.63 8.22
N THR A 138 -18.27 11.21 7.17
CA THR A 138 -18.84 12.38 6.52
C THR A 138 -20.15 12.00 5.84
N LEU A 139 -21.19 12.83 6.01
CA LEU A 139 -22.36 12.82 5.13
C LEU A 139 -21.92 13.41 3.78
N VAL A 140 -21.24 12.60 2.97
CA VAL A 140 -21.07 12.91 1.55
C VAL A 140 -22.45 12.69 0.92
N ALA A 141 -22.86 13.56 -0.02
CA ALA A 141 -24.15 13.39 -0.67
C ALA A 141 -24.19 12.05 -1.43
N GLY A 142 -25.03 11.11 -0.97
CA GLY A 142 -25.19 9.77 -1.55
C GLY A 142 -24.60 8.63 -0.69
N ASP A 143 -24.92 7.38 -1.04
CA ASP A 143 -24.39 6.16 -0.42
C ASP A 143 -22.90 5.94 -0.78
N ASP A 144 -22.03 6.86 -0.36
CA ASP A 144 -20.57 6.75 -0.59
C ASP A 144 -19.96 5.69 0.37
N PRO A 145 -19.23 4.67 -0.15
CA PRO A 145 -18.58 3.64 0.66
C PRO A 145 -17.69 4.19 1.79
N CYS A 146 -17.08 5.35 1.59
CA CYS A 146 -16.17 5.93 2.59
C CYS A 146 -16.88 6.57 3.79
N SER A 147 -18.18 6.81 3.69
CA SER A 147 -19.04 7.24 4.80
C SER A 147 -19.29 6.13 5.83
N ASN A 148 -18.59 5.00 5.79
CA ASN A 148 -18.66 3.97 6.83
C ASN A 148 -17.29 3.56 7.37
N ILE A 149 -16.21 4.24 6.97
CA ILE A 149 -14.86 3.94 7.41
C ILE A 149 -14.65 4.55 8.81
N PRO A 150 -14.40 3.74 9.85
CA PRO A 150 -14.24 4.24 11.20
C PRO A 150 -12.89 4.94 11.36
N HIS A 151 -12.81 5.89 12.30
CA HIS A 151 -11.60 6.65 12.62
C HIS A 151 -10.35 5.74 12.79
N SER A 152 -10.52 4.59 13.45
CA SER A 152 -9.43 3.63 13.67
C SER A 152 -8.76 3.12 12.39
N GLU A 153 -9.46 3.06 11.25
CA GLU A 153 -8.84 2.66 9.98
C GLU A 153 -7.92 3.75 9.43
N TRP A 154 -8.31 5.02 9.57
CA TRP A 154 -7.47 6.16 9.22
C TRP A 154 -6.23 6.25 10.11
N SER A 155 -6.37 5.95 11.41
CA SER A 155 -5.24 5.82 12.33
C SER A 155 -4.25 4.72 11.93
N ARG A 156 -4.76 3.55 11.50
CA ARG A 156 -3.91 2.45 11.00
C ARG A 156 -3.18 2.86 9.73
N LEU A 157 -3.88 3.56 8.83
CA LEU A 157 -3.31 4.04 7.58
C LEU A 157 -2.20 5.06 7.84
N ALA A 158 -2.47 6.10 8.62
CA ALA A 158 -1.50 7.14 8.94
C ALA A 158 -0.24 6.59 9.61
N LEU A 159 -0.38 5.63 10.53
CA LEU A 159 0.78 4.95 11.13
C LEU A 159 1.65 4.27 10.07
N PHE A 160 1.02 3.51 9.17
CA PHE A 160 1.72 2.76 8.14
C PHE A 160 2.40 3.68 7.12
N ASP A 161 1.64 4.64 6.60
CA ASP A 161 2.10 5.61 5.62
C ASP A 161 3.22 6.48 6.18
N PHE A 162 3.17 6.87 7.46
CA PHE A 162 4.26 7.60 8.11
C PHE A 162 5.54 6.77 8.23
N LEU A 163 5.46 5.48 8.61
CA LEU A 163 6.68 4.65 8.71
C LEU A 163 7.35 4.47 7.35
N LEU A 164 6.55 4.26 6.30
CA LEU A 164 7.03 4.01 4.95
C LEU A 164 7.25 5.28 4.12
N GLN A 165 6.73 6.42 4.58
CA GLN A 165 6.63 7.68 3.85
C GLN A 165 5.89 7.51 2.51
N VAL A 166 4.75 6.81 2.55
CA VAL A 166 3.77 6.73 1.45
C VAL A 166 2.94 8.01 1.52
N HIS A 167 3.45 9.09 0.93
CA HIS A 167 2.85 10.41 1.09
C HIS A 167 1.74 10.68 0.08
N ASP A 168 1.80 10.10 -1.11
CA ASP A 168 0.91 10.37 -2.23
C ASP A 168 -0.57 10.14 -1.91
N ARG A 169 -0.86 9.16 -1.06
CA ARG A 169 -2.23 8.78 -0.65
C ARG A 169 -2.98 9.89 0.09
N LEU A 170 -2.35 10.47 1.12
CA LEU A 170 -2.97 11.48 1.99
C LEU A 170 -2.50 12.91 1.67
N ASP A 171 -1.37 13.04 0.98
CA ASP A 171 -0.71 14.29 0.64
C ASP A 171 -0.12 14.23 -0.79
N ARG A 172 -0.96 13.86 -1.76
CA ARG A 172 -0.64 13.78 -3.22
C ARG A 172 0.17 14.94 -3.76
N TYR A 173 -0.01 16.12 -3.17
CA TYR A 173 0.56 17.39 -3.63
C TYR A 173 1.84 17.76 -2.87
N CYS A 174 2.33 16.90 -1.98
CA CYS A 174 3.51 17.11 -1.14
C CYS A 174 3.45 18.42 -0.33
N CYS A 175 2.29 18.75 0.23
CA CYS A 175 2.11 20.00 0.97
C CYS A 175 2.69 19.94 2.40
N GLY A 176 2.99 18.75 2.90
CA GLY A 176 3.43 18.52 4.29
C GLY A 176 4.92 18.51 4.52
N PHE A 177 5.73 18.63 3.47
CA PHE A 177 7.20 18.64 3.54
C PHE A 177 7.77 19.42 2.35
N GLN A 178 9.09 19.61 2.34
CA GLN A 178 9.78 20.13 1.17
C GLN A 178 10.12 18.96 0.23
N PRO A 179 9.38 18.76 -0.88
CA PRO A 179 9.65 17.65 -1.79
C PRO A 179 10.97 17.85 -2.54
N ASP A 180 11.63 16.75 -2.87
CA ASP A 180 12.74 16.79 -3.82
C ASP A 180 12.19 17.06 -5.24
N PRO A 181 12.97 17.67 -6.16
CA PRO A 181 12.48 18.01 -7.49
C PRO A 181 11.99 16.82 -8.32
N SER A 182 12.43 15.60 -8.02
CA SER A 182 12.01 14.36 -8.67
C SER A 182 10.76 13.73 -8.05
N GLU A 183 10.14 14.36 -7.05
CA GLU A 183 8.86 13.90 -6.54
C GLU A 183 7.76 14.16 -7.60
N PRO A 184 6.86 13.20 -7.89
CA PRO A 184 5.84 13.35 -8.92
C PRO A 184 4.96 14.59 -8.75
N CYS A 185 4.64 14.97 -7.51
CA CYS A 185 3.89 16.18 -7.20
C CYS A 185 4.57 17.48 -7.68
N VAL A 186 5.90 17.49 -7.84
CA VAL A 186 6.67 18.63 -8.35
C VAL A 186 6.78 18.53 -9.87
N GLU A 187 7.14 17.37 -10.40
CA GLU A 187 7.26 17.14 -11.86
C GLU A 187 5.94 17.40 -12.60
N GLU A 188 4.81 17.05 -11.97
CA GLU A 188 3.45 17.25 -12.50
C GLU A 188 2.85 18.62 -12.10
N MET A 189 3.63 19.51 -11.47
CA MET A 189 3.23 20.84 -11.01
C MET A 189 2.02 20.84 -10.04
N LEU A 190 1.73 19.70 -9.39
CA LEU A 190 0.64 19.57 -8.43
C LEU A 190 0.89 20.39 -7.17
N HIS A 191 2.15 20.52 -6.74
CA HIS A 191 2.52 21.23 -5.52
C HIS A 191 2.04 22.69 -5.47
N GLU A 192 1.83 23.33 -6.62
CA GLU A 192 1.30 24.70 -6.70
C GLU A 192 -0.09 24.84 -6.04
N LYS A 193 -0.87 23.75 -6.03
CA LYS A 193 -2.21 23.70 -5.43
C LYS A 193 -2.20 23.72 -3.91
N CYS A 194 -1.05 23.53 -3.26
CA CYS A 194 -0.94 23.58 -1.79
C CYS A 194 -1.38 24.94 -1.19
N ARG A 195 -1.47 26.00 -2.01
CA ARG A 195 -2.00 27.31 -1.62
C ARG A 195 -3.50 27.31 -1.32
N ASN A 196 -4.25 26.36 -1.87
CA ASN A 196 -5.69 26.25 -1.68
C ASN A 196 -6.09 24.83 -1.24
N PRO A 197 -6.30 24.60 0.07
CA PRO A 197 -6.69 23.29 0.60
C PRO A 197 -7.98 22.69 0.00
N ALA A 198 -8.85 23.51 -0.60
CA ALA A 198 -10.08 23.06 -1.25
C ALA A 198 -9.82 22.32 -2.59
N GLU A 199 -8.65 22.48 -3.19
CA GLU A 199 -8.25 21.82 -4.44
C GLU A 199 -7.49 20.50 -4.20
N LEU A 200 -7.27 20.13 -2.95
CA LEU A 200 -6.48 18.96 -2.58
C LEU A 200 -7.39 17.74 -2.39
N PHE A 201 -7.04 16.65 -3.05
CA PHE A 201 -7.75 15.37 -2.98
C PHE A 201 -6.84 14.24 -2.51
N LEU A 202 -7.44 13.26 -1.85
CA LEU A 202 -6.79 12.00 -1.50
C LEU A 202 -6.91 11.02 -2.68
N VAL A 203 -5.97 10.10 -2.77
CA VAL A 203 -5.96 9.03 -3.79
C VAL A 203 -5.69 7.68 -3.16
N HIS A 204 -5.91 6.60 -3.90
CA HIS A 204 -5.69 5.23 -3.43
C HIS A 204 -6.47 4.90 -2.13
N ILE A 205 -7.61 5.54 -1.92
CA ILE A 205 -8.52 5.28 -0.79
C ILE A 205 -9.46 4.16 -1.18
N LEU A 206 -9.13 2.93 -0.78
CA LEU A 206 -9.84 1.74 -1.25
C LEU A 206 -10.45 0.93 -0.11
N VAL A 207 -11.59 0.32 -0.41
CA VAL A 207 -12.26 -0.69 0.41
C VAL A 207 -12.64 -1.91 -0.44
N ARG A 208 -12.94 -3.03 0.22
CA ARG A 208 -13.51 -4.21 -0.46
C ARG A 208 -15.01 -4.18 -0.35
N ARG A 209 -15.73 -4.63 -1.40
CA ARG A 209 -17.19 -4.82 -1.35
C ARG A 209 -17.61 -5.76 -0.22
N SER A 210 -16.79 -6.76 0.10
CA SER A 210 -17.06 -7.69 1.21
C SER A 210 -16.84 -7.09 2.59
N ALA A 211 -16.18 -5.93 2.69
CA ALA A 211 -15.80 -5.28 3.95
C ALA A 211 -15.65 -3.76 3.73
N PRO A 212 -16.75 -3.02 3.47
CA PRO A 212 -16.70 -1.63 3.03
C PRO A 212 -16.24 -0.65 4.11
N SER A 213 -16.17 -1.08 5.37
CA SER A 213 -15.66 -0.29 6.49
C SER A 213 -14.16 -0.48 6.75
N ARG A 214 -13.45 -1.26 5.91
CA ARG A 214 -12.02 -1.57 6.10
C ARG A 214 -11.22 -1.06 4.92
N LEU A 215 -10.20 -0.24 5.22
CA LEU A 215 -9.29 0.28 4.21
C LEU A 215 -8.40 -0.84 3.66
N VAL A 216 -8.04 -0.75 2.38
CA VAL A 216 -7.08 -1.63 1.72
C VAL A 216 -5.87 -0.79 1.36
N PHE A 217 -4.68 -1.25 1.73
CA PHE A 217 -3.45 -0.51 1.47
C PHE A 217 -2.82 -0.99 0.15
N ILE A 218 -2.82 -0.11 -0.85
CA ILE A 218 -2.21 -0.34 -2.17
C ILE A 218 -1.16 0.74 -2.46
N ASP A 219 -0.28 0.49 -3.43
CA ASP A 219 0.72 1.48 -3.86
C ASP A 219 1.61 1.92 -2.68
N ASN A 220 2.15 0.92 -1.97
CA ASN A 220 2.90 1.07 -0.72
C ASN A 220 4.43 1.06 -0.93
N ALA A 221 4.90 1.31 -2.17
CA ALA A 221 6.32 1.34 -2.50
C ALA A 221 7.12 2.39 -1.69
N GLY A 222 6.44 3.36 -1.08
CA GLY A 222 7.01 4.27 -0.07
C GLY A 222 8.27 5.00 -0.51
N ARG A 223 9.00 5.55 0.46
CA ARG A 223 10.26 6.27 0.25
C ARG A 223 11.31 5.84 1.26
N PRO A 224 12.01 4.71 1.04
CA PRO A 224 12.94 4.18 2.02
C PRO A 224 14.21 5.02 2.22
N GLN A 225 14.57 5.87 1.27
CA GLN A 225 15.71 6.80 1.38
C GLN A 225 15.29 8.22 1.79
N HIS A 226 14.00 8.47 2.07
CA HIS A 226 13.52 9.80 2.48
C HIS A 226 14.21 10.26 3.76
N PRO A 227 14.81 11.47 3.80
CA PRO A 227 15.53 11.96 4.97
C PRO A 227 14.64 12.13 6.21
N GLU A 228 15.21 11.90 7.39
CA GLU A 228 14.48 11.96 8.66
C GLU A 228 14.03 13.39 9.03
N GLU A 229 14.79 14.38 8.60
CA GLU A 229 14.50 15.80 8.78
C GLU A 229 13.39 16.33 7.84
N LYS A 230 13.03 15.55 6.82
CA LYS A 230 12.00 15.89 5.83
C LYS A 230 10.74 15.02 5.94
N LEU A 231 10.58 14.26 7.02
CA LEU A 231 9.41 13.38 7.17
C LEU A 231 8.10 14.17 7.08
N ASN A 232 7.13 13.59 6.37
CA ASN A 232 5.84 14.22 6.16
C ASN A 232 4.91 14.03 7.37
N PHE A 233 4.90 15.00 8.28
CA PHE A 233 4.00 15.00 9.44
C PHE A 233 2.56 15.34 9.10
N ARG A 234 2.26 15.86 7.90
CA ARG A 234 0.88 16.10 7.46
C ARG A 234 0.07 14.81 7.39
N LEU A 235 0.73 13.67 7.19
CA LEU A 235 0.10 12.34 7.23
C LEU A 235 -0.54 12.03 8.60
N LEU A 236 -0.06 12.64 9.68
CA LEU A 236 -0.57 12.47 11.04
C LEU A 236 -1.62 13.53 11.41
N GLN A 237 -1.85 14.53 10.54
CA GLN A 237 -2.69 15.67 10.89
C GLN A 237 -4.15 15.24 11.11
N GLY A 238 -4.68 15.59 12.28
CA GLY A 238 -6.05 15.25 12.67
C GLY A 238 -6.21 13.84 13.25
N ILE A 239 -5.16 13.01 13.21
CA ILE A 239 -5.15 11.70 13.87
C ILE A 239 -4.86 11.92 15.35
N ASP A 240 -5.74 11.43 16.21
CA ASP A 240 -5.61 11.60 17.66
C ASP A 240 -5.44 10.30 18.44
N SER A 241 -5.46 9.16 17.74
CA SER A 241 -5.42 7.84 18.36
C SER A 241 -4.72 6.82 17.46
N PHE A 242 -4.04 5.85 18.05
CA PHE A 242 -3.28 4.81 17.34
C PHE A 242 -3.55 3.39 17.86
N PRO A 243 -3.37 2.33 17.04
CA PRO A 243 -3.57 0.95 17.46
C PRO A 243 -2.54 0.54 18.51
N ALA A 244 -3.00 0.22 19.72
CA ALA A 244 -2.17 -0.13 20.87
C ALA A 244 -1.23 -1.30 20.57
N THR A 245 -1.69 -2.30 19.80
CA THR A 245 -0.89 -3.47 19.41
C THR A 245 0.31 -3.07 18.58
N ALA A 246 0.11 -2.25 17.54
CA ALA A 246 1.19 -1.83 16.65
C ALA A 246 2.18 -0.93 17.41
N VAL A 247 1.67 0.03 18.19
CA VAL A 247 2.50 0.93 19.01
C VAL A 247 3.35 0.14 20.01
N SER A 248 2.77 -0.86 20.68
CA SER A 248 3.50 -1.76 21.59
C SER A 248 4.58 -2.56 20.88
N ARG A 249 4.29 -3.08 19.68
CA ARG A 249 5.29 -3.80 18.85
C ARG A 249 6.45 -2.90 18.46
N LEU A 250 6.17 -1.68 17.99
CA LEU A 250 7.18 -0.67 17.64
C LEU A 250 8.05 -0.35 18.86
N ARG A 251 7.43 -0.04 20.01
CA ARG A 251 8.15 0.29 21.25
C ARG A 251 9.04 -0.85 21.75
N SER A 252 8.61 -2.10 21.57
CA SER A 252 9.39 -3.27 21.99
C SER A 252 10.57 -3.61 21.09
N GLY A 253 10.66 -3.04 19.87
CA GLY A 253 11.68 -3.38 18.87
C GLY A 253 11.57 -4.78 18.26
N ARG A 254 10.80 -5.71 18.86
CA ARG A 254 10.63 -7.11 18.40
C ARG A 254 10.13 -7.25 16.96
N TRP A 255 9.53 -6.21 16.40
CA TRP A 255 9.08 -6.20 15.01
C TRP A 255 10.23 -6.43 14.02
N GLN A 256 11.47 -6.02 14.33
CA GLN A 256 12.61 -6.17 13.42
C GLN A 256 12.94 -7.64 13.13
N SER A 257 13.07 -8.45 14.18
CA SER A 257 13.36 -9.87 14.03
C SER A 257 12.20 -10.62 13.39
N LEU A 258 10.95 -10.27 13.73
CA LEU A 258 9.76 -10.81 13.09
C LEU A 258 9.68 -10.43 11.61
N LEU A 259 10.06 -9.21 11.24
CA LEU A 259 10.10 -8.76 9.85
C LEU A 259 11.14 -9.53 9.05
N LEU A 260 12.36 -9.70 9.56
CA LEU A 260 13.37 -10.53 8.91
C LEU A 260 12.92 -11.99 8.73
N GLN A 261 12.29 -12.57 9.76
CA GLN A 261 11.73 -13.92 9.67
C GLN A 261 10.64 -14.01 8.59
N SER A 262 9.77 -13.01 8.52
CA SER A 262 8.70 -12.93 7.52
C SER A 262 9.26 -12.77 6.10
N LEU A 263 10.21 -11.84 5.90
CA LEU A 263 10.84 -11.57 4.62
C LEU A 263 11.65 -12.77 4.09
N ARG A 264 12.21 -13.60 4.98
CA ARG A 264 12.91 -14.83 4.58
C ARG A 264 12.02 -15.83 3.83
N LEU A 265 10.70 -15.74 3.98
CA LEU A 265 9.75 -16.56 3.23
C LEU A 265 9.70 -16.17 1.75
N ASP A 266 9.99 -14.90 1.41
CA ASP A 266 10.19 -14.45 0.05
C ASP A 266 11.67 -14.62 -0.34
N ARG A 267 11.99 -15.79 -0.92
CA ARG A 267 13.37 -16.16 -1.23
C ARG A 267 14.01 -15.25 -2.28
N GLU A 268 13.24 -14.83 -3.28
CA GLU A 268 13.72 -13.94 -4.33
C GLU A 268 14.11 -12.58 -3.76
N LEU A 269 13.24 -11.96 -2.96
CA LEU A 269 13.57 -10.72 -2.28
C LEU A 269 14.76 -10.93 -1.34
N TRP A 270 14.69 -11.92 -0.45
CA TRP A 270 15.71 -12.18 0.57
C TRP A 270 17.10 -12.31 -0.04
N HIS A 271 17.27 -13.14 -1.08
CA HIS A 271 18.57 -13.33 -1.71
C HIS A 271 19.01 -12.10 -2.51
N SER A 272 18.10 -11.42 -3.22
CA SER A 272 18.45 -10.21 -3.96
C SER A 272 18.93 -9.06 -3.08
N GLN A 273 18.47 -9.01 -1.83
CA GLN A 273 18.82 -7.98 -0.86
C GLN A 273 20.02 -8.38 0.02
N GLY A 274 20.72 -9.50 -0.26
CA GLY A 274 21.85 -9.94 0.57
C GLY A 274 21.44 -10.47 1.96
N GLY A 275 20.20 -10.97 2.09
CA GLY A 275 19.66 -11.51 3.32
C GLY A 275 19.49 -10.47 4.43
N ALA A 276 19.72 -10.89 5.68
CA ALA A 276 19.51 -10.03 6.85
C ALA A 276 20.44 -8.80 6.84
N GLU A 277 21.70 -8.98 6.44
CA GLU A 277 22.69 -7.91 6.45
C GLU A 277 22.32 -6.79 5.47
N GLY A 278 21.98 -7.13 4.23
CA GLY A 278 21.60 -6.10 3.25
C GLY A 278 20.21 -5.50 3.47
N LEU A 279 19.31 -6.17 4.20
CA LEU A 279 18.05 -5.57 4.68
C LEU A 279 18.22 -4.69 5.92
N SER A 280 19.33 -4.81 6.66
CA SER A 280 19.53 -4.11 7.94
C SER A 280 19.45 -2.57 7.84
N PRO A 281 20.02 -1.90 6.81
CA PRO A 281 19.87 -0.44 6.66
C PRO A 281 18.42 0.01 6.61
N LEU A 282 17.57 -0.76 5.91
CA LEU A 282 16.17 -0.46 5.72
C LEU A 282 15.37 -0.58 7.02
N LEU A 283 15.66 -1.63 7.80
CA LEU A 283 15.09 -1.81 9.13
C LEU A 283 15.50 -0.67 10.08
N ARG A 284 16.75 -0.21 10.03
CA ARG A 284 17.21 0.94 10.81
C ARG A 284 16.46 2.22 10.43
N THR A 285 16.19 2.46 9.14
CA THR A 285 15.38 3.60 8.71
C THR A 285 13.98 3.55 9.32
N ILE A 286 13.30 2.40 9.23
CA ILE A 286 11.95 2.23 9.80
C ILE A 286 11.98 2.37 11.32
N GLU A 287 13.01 1.85 11.99
CA GLU A 287 13.19 1.99 13.44
C GLU A 287 13.30 3.46 13.87
N ARG A 288 14.12 4.25 13.18
CA ARG A 288 14.29 5.67 13.49
C ARG A 288 12.99 6.45 13.28
N ARG A 289 12.28 6.18 12.18
CA ARG A 289 10.96 6.75 11.92
C ARG A 289 9.93 6.33 12.97
N ALA A 290 9.96 5.07 13.41
CA ALA A 290 9.12 4.60 14.51
C ALA A 290 9.44 5.34 15.81
N GLY A 291 10.71 5.58 16.13
CA GLY A 291 11.11 6.39 17.27
C GLY A 291 10.59 7.83 17.20
N ILE A 292 10.57 8.43 16.01
CA ILE A 292 9.98 9.76 15.76
C ILE A 292 8.46 9.73 15.98
N LEU A 293 7.76 8.73 15.42
CA LEU A 293 6.31 8.57 15.61
C LEU A 293 5.95 8.36 17.09
N LEU A 294 6.70 7.52 17.80
CA LEU A 294 6.45 7.25 19.23
C LEU A 294 6.67 8.50 20.09
N ARG A 295 7.65 9.35 19.74
CA ARG A 295 7.81 10.67 20.38
C ARG A 295 6.63 11.56 20.06
N HIS A 296 6.20 11.64 18.79
CA HIS A 296 5.03 12.42 18.40
C HIS A 296 3.77 12.02 19.20
N ILE A 297 3.49 10.72 19.31
CA ILE A 297 2.35 10.18 20.10
C ILE A 297 2.43 10.65 21.55
N ARG A 298 3.61 10.56 22.18
CA ARG A 298 3.81 10.97 23.57
C ARG A 298 3.68 12.48 23.74
N ASP A 299 4.36 13.26 22.90
CA ASP A 299 4.48 14.71 23.05
C ASP A 299 3.13 15.41 22.81
N HIS A 300 2.23 14.79 22.04
CA HIS A 300 0.86 15.28 21.80
C HIS A 300 -0.20 14.55 22.64
N SER A 301 0.20 13.63 23.54
CA SER A 301 -0.72 12.85 24.39
C SER A 301 -1.81 12.12 23.60
N LEU A 302 -1.45 11.53 22.45
CA LEU A 302 -2.39 10.83 21.58
C LEU A 302 -2.83 9.50 22.20
N GLU A 303 -4.10 9.16 22.02
CA GLU A 303 -4.71 7.99 22.63
C GLU A 303 -4.26 6.67 21.97
N LEU A 304 -4.44 5.56 22.69
CA LEU A 304 -4.20 4.22 22.16
C LEU A 304 -5.47 3.39 22.26
N PHE A 305 -5.95 2.84 21.15
CA PHE A 305 -7.13 1.97 21.14
C PHE A 305 -6.75 0.49 21.04
N GLN A 306 -7.54 -0.38 21.64
CA GLN A 306 -7.37 -1.83 21.51
C GLN A 306 -7.87 -2.30 20.15
N ASP A 307 -7.10 -3.14 19.48
CA ASP A 307 -7.57 -3.78 18.25
C ASP A 307 -8.61 -4.85 18.61
N SER A 308 -9.76 -4.82 17.95
CA SER A 308 -10.65 -5.99 17.96
C SER A 308 -9.92 -7.15 17.25
N PRO A 309 -9.89 -8.36 17.82
CA PRO A 309 -9.30 -9.51 17.14
C PRO A 309 -10.02 -9.69 15.78
N SER A 310 -9.23 -9.61 14.71
CA SER A 310 -9.66 -9.75 13.32
C SER A 310 -9.81 -11.20 12.91
#